data_AF-A0A496RBN7-F1
#
_entry.id   AF-A0A496RBN7-F1
#
_cell.length_a   1.000
_cell.length_b   1.000
_cell.length_c   1.000
_cell.angle_alpha   90.00
_cell.angle_beta   90.00
_cell.angle_gamma   90.00
#
_symmetry.space_group_name_H-M   'P 1'
#
loop_
_entity.id
_entity.type
_entity.pdbx_description
1 polymer ?
#
loop_
_entity_poly.entity_id
_entity_poly.type
_entity_poly.pdbx_seq_one_letter_code
_entity_poly.pdbx_strand_id
1 'polypeptide(L)'
;MGDAVMELGEKELEKIGKYVQSHLGEWAKDTNILEFKTRREIDLLERMVRVEEGLKNIAEQMQKGFEYMEKRFDQVEKRFEQIDKRFEQVEKRFEQIDKRFEQVDKRFEDMQHYMDRRFSQLQWMIGIGFTAITVLMGLINFLK
;
A
#
# COMPACT_ATOMS: atom_id res chain seq x y z
N MET A 1 67.88 -17.42 -61.70
CA MET A 1 68.12 -16.44 -60.62
C MET A 1 68.15 -17.26 -59.34
N GLY A 2 69.34 -17.68 -58.92
CA GLY A 2 69.53 -18.56 -57.77
C GLY A 2 69.67 -17.72 -56.51
N ASP A 3 68.86 -18.01 -55.51
CA ASP A 3 68.99 -17.44 -54.18
C ASP A 3 70.38 -17.75 -53.63
N ALA A 4 71.14 -16.70 -53.31
CA ALA A 4 72.37 -16.83 -52.55
C ALA A 4 72.00 -17.21 -51.12
N VAL A 5 71.91 -18.52 -50.84
CA VAL A 5 71.90 -19.02 -49.47
C VAL A 5 73.25 -18.67 -48.88
N MET A 6 73.29 -17.58 -48.12
CA MET A 6 74.47 -17.15 -47.38
C MET A 6 74.67 -18.16 -46.24
N GLU A 7 75.54 -19.15 -46.45
CA GLU A 7 75.95 -20.09 -45.40
C GLU A 7 76.74 -19.29 -44.35
N LEU A 8 76.04 -18.88 -43.29
CA LEU A 8 76.65 -18.18 -42.16
C LEU A 8 77.62 -19.12 -41.45
N GLY A 9 78.87 -18.72 -41.32
CA GLY A 9 79.87 -19.50 -40.59
C GLY A 9 79.57 -19.55 -39.09
N GLU A 10 80.06 -20.56 -38.38
CA GLU A 10 79.81 -20.72 -36.92
C GLU A 10 80.17 -19.46 -36.11
N LYS A 11 81.23 -18.74 -36.52
CA LYS A 11 81.65 -17.48 -35.87
C LYS A 11 80.66 -16.33 -36.07
N GLU A 12 79.94 -16.32 -37.18
CA GLU A 12 78.91 -15.32 -37.47
C GLU A 12 77.65 -15.62 -36.69
N LEU A 13 77.26 -16.90 -36.60
CA LEU A 13 76.18 -17.36 -35.74
C LEU A 13 76.46 -17.05 -34.26
N GLU A 14 77.71 -17.20 -33.81
CA GLU A 14 78.10 -16.85 -32.43
C GLU A 14 77.98 -15.34 -32.17
N LYS A 15 78.37 -14.49 -33.13
CA LYS A 15 78.21 -13.04 -33.03
C LYS A 15 76.75 -12.62 -33.01
N ILE A 16 75.92 -13.21 -33.88
CA ILE A 16 74.48 -12.97 -33.89
C ILE A 16 73.86 -13.42 -32.58
N GLY A 17 74.22 -14.61 -32.07
CA GLY A 17 73.75 -15.10 -30.79
C GLY A 17 74.06 -14.16 -29.63
N LYS A 18 75.30 -13.66 -29.55
CA LYS A 18 75.72 -12.67 -28.54
C LYS A 18 74.96 -11.35 -28.68
N TYR A 19 74.74 -10.88 -29.91
CA TYR A 19 74.01 -9.64 -30.18
C TYR A 19 72.52 -9.76 -29.82
N VAL A 20 71.87 -10.86 -30.21
CA VAL A 20 70.49 -11.18 -29.85
C VAL A 20 70.37 -11.30 -28.34
N GLN A 21 71.29 -11.98 -27.67
CA GLN A 21 71.25 -12.16 -26.22
C GLN A 21 71.43 -10.84 -25.44
N SER A 22 72.26 -9.91 -25.95
CA SER A 22 72.44 -8.61 -25.31
C SER A 22 71.28 -7.65 -25.53
N HIS A 23 70.57 -7.76 -26.67
CA HIS A 23 69.44 -6.89 -27.00
C HIS A 23 68.07 -7.52 -26.70
N LEU A 24 68.01 -8.81 -26.35
CA LEU A 24 66.76 -9.51 -26.03
C LEU A 24 65.98 -8.83 -24.92
N GLY A 25 66.67 -8.29 -23.91
CA GLY A 25 66.05 -7.60 -22.78
C GLY A 25 65.45 -6.24 -23.14
N GLU A 26 65.94 -5.59 -24.19
CA GLU A 26 65.33 -4.36 -24.73
C GLU A 26 64.21 -4.69 -25.70
N TRP A 27 64.41 -5.67 -26.58
CA TRP A 27 63.34 -6.16 -27.45
C TRP A 27 62.17 -6.73 -26.65
N ALA A 28 62.40 -7.39 -25.53
CA ALA A 28 61.31 -7.85 -24.65
C ALA A 28 60.54 -6.69 -23.97
N LYS A 29 61.13 -5.49 -23.89
CA LYS A 29 60.46 -4.28 -23.39
C LYS A 29 59.69 -3.56 -24.50
N ASP A 30 60.28 -3.47 -25.69
CA ASP A 30 59.70 -2.76 -26.84
C ASP A 30 58.65 -3.60 -27.57
N THR A 31 58.89 -4.90 -27.62
CA THR A 31 57.90 -5.83 -28.12
C THR A 31 56.97 -6.15 -26.97
N ASN A 32 55.79 -5.55 -27.01
CA ASN A 32 54.61 -5.83 -26.22
C ASN A 32 54.10 -7.29 -26.45
N ILE A 33 55.01 -8.28 -26.58
CA ILE A 33 54.73 -9.70 -26.90
C ILE A 33 53.91 -10.35 -25.80
N LEU A 34 53.88 -9.73 -24.63
CA LEU A 34 52.84 -9.95 -23.68
C LEU A 34 52.30 -8.58 -23.29
N GLU A 35 51.24 -8.15 -23.97
CA GLU A 35 50.02 -7.75 -23.25
C GLU A 35 49.61 -8.91 -22.30
N PHE A 36 50.49 -9.25 -21.35
CA PHE A 36 50.11 -9.87 -20.11
C PHE A 36 49.28 -8.79 -19.47
N LYS A 37 47.98 -8.84 -19.75
CA LYS A 37 46.93 -8.25 -18.95
C LYS A 37 47.46 -8.23 -17.53
N THR A 38 47.87 -7.06 -17.05
CA THR A 38 48.74 -6.97 -15.88
C THR A 38 48.03 -7.75 -14.78
N ARG A 39 48.71 -8.47 -13.88
CA ARG A 39 48.02 -9.19 -12.77
C ARG A 39 46.96 -8.33 -12.07
N ARG A 40 47.17 -7.00 -12.05
CA ARG A 40 46.22 -5.96 -11.65
C ARG A 40 44.95 -5.85 -12.52
N GLU A 41 45.06 -5.86 -13.85
CA GLU A 41 43.93 -5.81 -14.78
C GLU A 41 43.07 -7.09 -14.75
N ILE A 42 43.70 -8.25 -14.51
CA ILE A 42 42.96 -9.50 -14.28
C ILE A 42 42.13 -9.40 -12.98
N ASP A 43 42.76 -8.98 -11.88
CA ASP A 43 42.08 -8.79 -10.58
C ASP A 43 40.96 -7.74 -10.67
N LEU A 44 41.17 -6.64 -11.39
CA LEU A 44 40.13 -5.62 -11.60
C LEU A 44 38.93 -6.14 -12.39
N LEU A 45 39.16 -6.97 -13.41
CA LEU A 45 38.07 -7.57 -14.18
C LEU A 45 37.32 -8.64 -13.40
N GLU A 46 38.01 -9.44 -12.57
CA GLU A 46 37.34 -10.36 -11.64
C GLU A 46 36.47 -9.62 -10.62
N ARG A 47 36.96 -8.49 -10.08
CA ARG A 47 36.18 -7.62 -9.19
C ARG A 47 35.00 -7.00 -9.92
N MET A 48 35.17 -6.54 -11.16
CA MET A 48 34.11 -5.97 -11.98
C MET A 48 32.99 -6.98 -12.22
N VAL A 49 33.33 -8.21 -12.63
CA VAL A 49 32.35 -9.29 -12.81
C VAL A 49 31.60 -9.58 -11.51
N ARG A 50 32.30 -9.63 -10.37
CA ARG A 50 31.66 -9.82 -9.06
C ARG A 50 30.73 -8.67 -8.68
N VAL A 51 31.10 -7.43 -9.00
CA VAL A 51 30.26 -6.24 -8.78
C VAL A 51 29.02 -6.29 -9.67
N GLU A 52 29.17 -6.61 -10.96
CA GLU A 52 28.05 -6.75 -11.90
C GLU A 52 27.08 -7.85 -11.46
N GLU A 53 27.59 -9.00 -11.04
CA GLU A 53 26.77 -10.08 -10.48
C GLU A 53 26.05 -9.65 -9.19
N GLY A 54 26.74 -8.94 -8.31
CA GLY A 54 26.16 -8.35 -7.10
C GLY A 54 25.05 -7.36 -7.41
N LEU A 55 25.25 -6.47 -8.38
CA LEU A 55 24.25 -5.50 -8.83
C LEU A 55 23.03 -6.19 -9.45
N LYS A 56 23.25 -7.23 -10.27
CA LYS A 56 22.17 -8.03 -10.85
C LYS A 56 21.34 -8.72 -9.77
N ASN A 57 21.99 -9.33 -8.78
CA ASN A 57 21.31 -9.96 -7.65
C ASN A 57 20.49 -8.95 -6.83
N ILE A 58 21.04 -7.75 -6.59
CA ILE A 58 20.30 -6.67 -5.92
C ILE A 58 19.08 -6.25 -6.74
N ALA A 59 19.23 -6.07 -8.05
CA ALA A 59 18.13 -5.70 -8.94
C ALA A 59 17.02 -6.76 -8.93
N GLU A 60 17.38 -8.05 -8.97
CA GLU A 60 16.42 -9.16 -8.89
C GLU A 60 15.70 -9.21 -7.52
N GLN A 61 16.42 -8.98 -6.43
CA GLN A 61 15.82 -8.90 -5.09
C GLN A 61 14.88 -7.71 -4.95
N MET A 62 15.26 -6.55 -5.49
CA MET A 62 14.41 -5.36 -5.52
C MET A 62 13.14 -5.62 -6.32
N GLN A 63 13.24 -6.21 -7.52
CA GLN A 63 12.09 -6.56 -8.34
C GLN A 63 11.12 -7.48 -7.60
N LYS A 64 11.63 -8.56 -6.98
CA LYS A 64 10.81 -9.47 -6.15
C LYS A 64 10.17 -8.73 -4.97
N GLY A 65 10.90 -7.79 -4.36
CA GLY A 65 10.38 -6.93 -3.30
C GLY A 65 9.22 -6.05 -3.78
N PHE A 66 9.33 -5.45 -4.96
CA PHE A 66 8.26 -4.66 -5.57
C PHE A 66 7.04 -5.51 -5.91
N GLU A 67 7.22 -6.68 -6.53
CA GLU A 67 6.11 -7.60 -6.83
C GLU A 67 5.38 -8.07 -5.56
N TYR A 68 6.12 -8.30 -4.47
CA TYR A 68 5.51 -8.62 -3.18
C TYR A 68 4.73 -7.43 -2.60
N MET A 69 5.28 -6.22 -2.69
CA MET A 69 4.59 -5.02 -2.24
C MET A 69 3.31 -4.77 -3.04
N GLU A 70 3.35 -4.89 -4.36
CA GLU A 70 2.17 -4.75 -5.24
C GLU A 70 1.05 -5.71 -4.82
N LYS A 71 1.37 -7.00 -4.62
CA LYS A 71 0.40 -7.98 -4.11
C LYS A 71 -0.18 -7.60 -2.74
N ARG A 72 0.62 -6.99 -1.86
CA ARG A 72 0.10 -6.52 -0.57
C ARG A 72 -0.79 -5.29 -0.74
N PHE A 73 -0.47 -4.39 -1.65
CA PHE A 73 -1.33 -3.24 -1.97
C PHE A 73 -2.67 -3.69 -2.54
N ASP A 74 -2.70 -4.66 -3.46
CA ASP A 74 -3.95 -5.25 -3.97
C ASP A 74 -4.81 -5.84 -2.85
N GLN A 75 -4.18 -6.51 -1.87
CA GLN A 75 -4.89 -7.05 -0.70
C GLN A 75 -5.45 -5.95 0.19
N VAL A 76 -4.71 -4.85 0.36
CA VAL A 76 -5.16 -3.69 1.12
C VAL A 76 -6.34 -3.02 0.43
N GLU A 77 -6.28 -2.81 -0.89
CA GLU A 77 -7.37 -2.24 -1.68
C GLU A 77 -8.65 -3.07 -1.56
N LYS A 78 -8.57 -4.40 -1.72
CA LYS A 78 -9.72 -5.30 -1.50
C LYS A 78 -10.32 -5.20 -0.09
N ARG A 79 -9.49 -4.97 0.93
CA ARG A 79 -9.99 -4.76 2.29
C ARG A 79 -10.69 -3.42 2.45
N PHE A 80 -10.21 -2.37 1.79
CA PHE A 80 -10.89 -1.08 1.77
C PHE A 80 -12.25 -1.17 1.06
N GLU A 81 -12.33 -1.84 -0.09
CA GLU A 81 -13.63 -2.07 -0.76
C GLU A 81 -14.64 -2.82 0.14
N GLN A 82 -14.17 -3.78 0.95
CA GLN A 82 -15.01 -4.48 1.92
C GLN A 82 -15.46 -3.56 3.07
N ILE A 83 -14.58 -2.66 3.51
CA ILE A 83 -14.90 -1.65 4.52
C ILE A 83 -15.98 -0.71 3.99
N ASP A 84 -15.84 -0.21 2.76
CA ASP A 84 -16.81 0.68 2.13
C ASP A 84 -18.20 0.04 2.04
N LYS A 85 -18.27 -1.22 1.58
CA LYS A 85 -19.53 -1.99 1.55
C LYS A 85 -20.17 -2.13 2.92
N ARG A 86 -19.36 -2.30 3.98
CA ARG A 86 -19.88 -2.36 5.36
C ARG A 86 -20.39 -1.01 5.83
N PHE A 87 -19.74 0.09 5.45
CA PHE A 87 -20.22 1.44 5.77
C PHE A 87 -21.56 1.74 5.07
N GLU A 88 -21.73 1.38 3.80
CA GLU A 88 -23.01 1.51 3.10
C GLU A 88 -24.13 0.72 3.80
N GLN A 89 -23.84 -0.48 4.30
CA GLN A 89 -24.79 -1.28 5.07
C GLN A 89 -25.15 -0.63 6.41
N VAL A 90 -24.17 -0.02 7.07
CA VAL A 90 -24.37 0.71 8.33
C VAL A 90 -25.26 1.93 8.08
N GLU A 91 -25.00 2.71 7.02
CA GLU A 91 -25.80 3.87 6.64
C GLU A 91 -27.27 3.48 6.39
N LYS A 92 -27.52 2.43 5.58
CA LYS A 92 -28.89 1.91 5.37
C LYS A 92 -29.58 1.48 6.65
N ARG A 93 -28.84 0.93 7.63
CA ARG A 93 -29.41 0.58 8.94
C ARG A 93 -29.76 1.82 9.76
N PHE A 94 -28.94 2.87 9.71
CA PHE A 94 -29.25 4.13 10.35
C PHE A 94 -30.49 4.79 9.75
N GLU A 95 -30.62 4.83 8.42
CA GLU A 95 -31.85 5.33 7.77
C GLU A 95 -33.11 4.57 8.22
N GLN A 96 -33.01 3.25 8.41
CA GLN A 96 -34.12 2.43 8.93
C GLN A 96 -34.43 2.75 10.39
N ILE A 97 -33.40 3.01 11.20
CA ILE A 97 -33.56 3.42 12.59
C ILE A 97 -34.25 4.78 12.66
N ASP A 98 -33.84 5.75 11.85
CA ASP A 98 -34.45 7.08 11.80
C ASP A 98 -35.93 7.00 11.45
N LYS A 99 -36.29 6.23 10.41
CA LYS A 99 -37.71 5.99 10.06
C LYS A 99 -38.51 5.36 11.20
N ARG A 100 -37.90 4.49 11.99
CA ARG A 100 -38.56 3.89 13.16
C ARG A 100 -38.75 4.92 14.28
N PHE A 101 -37.78 5.81 14.50
CA PHE A 101 -37.92 6.90 15.45
C PHE A 101 -39.03 7.86 15.04
N GLU A 102 -39.09 8.27 13.77
CA GLU A 102 -40.21 9.10 13.27
C GLU A 102 -41.58 8.46 13.49
N GLN A 103 -41.69 7.14 13.33
CA GLN A 103 -42.94 6.41 13.63
C GLN A 103 -43.26 6.38 15.12
N VAL A 104 -42.24 6.26 15.97
CA VAL A 104 -42.40 6.30 17.43
C VAL A 104 -42.86 7.69 17.86
N ASP A 105 -42.26 8.75 17.34
CA ASP A 105 -42.62 10.13 17.63
C ASP A 105 -44.09 10.41 17.26
N LYS A 106 -44.53 10.00 16.06
CA LYS A 106 -45.95 10.09 15.65
C LYS A 106 -46.89 9.37 16.61
N ARG A 107 -46.52 8.17 17.07
CA ARG A 107 -47.34 7.43 18.04
C ARG A 107 -47.42 8.12 19.40
N PHE A 108 -46.35 8.80 19.81
CA PHE A 108 -46.34 9.60 21.03
C PHE A 108 -47.23 10.84 20.88
N GLU A 109 -47.16 11.55 19.76
CA GLU A 109 -48.04 12.68 19.44
C GLU A 109 -49.52 12.26 19.44
N ASP A 110 -49.86 11.15 18.78
CA ASP A 110 -51.21 10.59 18.76
C ASP A 110 -51.70 10.24 20.17
N MET A 111 -50.84 9.63 20.98
CA MET A 111 -51.17 9.29 22.36
C MET A 111 -51.39 10.54 23.22
N GLN A 112 -50.56 11.58 23.05
CA GLN A 112 -50.72 12.85 23.73
C GLN A 112 -52.06 13.51 23.37
N HIS A 113 -52.38 13.59 22.08
CA HIS A 113 -53.66 14.13 21.61
C HIS A 113 -54.87 13.33 22.13
N TYR A 114 -54.78 12.01 22.18
CA TYR A 114 -55.83 11.17 22.76
C TYR A 114 -56.02 11.45 24.26
N MET A 115 -54.93 11.56 25.01
CA MET A 115 -54.97 11.88 26.44
C MET A 115 -55.54 13.28 26.69
N ASP A 116 -55.16 14.29 25.91
CA ASP A 116 -55.69 15.65 26.03
C ASP A 116 -57.21 15.69 25.78
N ARG A 117 -57.70 14.95 24.77
CA ARG A 117 -59.14 14.83 24.51
C ARG A 117 -59.87 14.14 25.65
N ARG A 118 -59.34 13.03 26.17
CA ARG A 118 -59.92 12.30 27.31
C ARG A 118 -59.95 13.17 28.57
N PHE A 119 -58.87 13.89 28.83
CA PHE A 119 -58.78 14.78 29.98
C PHE A 119 -59.79 15.93 29.88
N SER A 120 -59.91 16.55 28.70
CA SER A 120 -60.90 17.61 28.45
C SER A 120 -62.34 17.11 28.64
N GLN A 121 -62.64 15.90 28.16
CA GLN A 121 -63.95 15.26 28.37
C GLN A 121 -64.24 15.01 29.86
N LEU A 122 -63.26 14.50 30.61
CA LEU A 122 -63.38 14.28 32.05
C LEU A 122 -63.62 15.59 32.80
N GLN A 123 -62.86 16.65 32.48
CA GLN A 123 -63.05 17.97 33.08
C GLN A 123 -64.46 18.51 32.84
N TRP A 124 -65.00 18.35 31.63
CA TRP A 124 -66.36 18.77 31.31
C TRP A 124 -67.42 18.00 32.11
N MET A 125 -67.29 16.67 32.21
CA MET A 125 -68.21 15.85 33.01
C MET A 125 -68.15 16.18 34.50
N ILE A 126 -66.95 16.40 35.04
CA ILE A 126 -66.75 16.84 36.42
C ILE A 126 -67.44 18.20 36.64
N GLY A 127 -67.25 19.16 35.72
CA GLY A 127 -67.90 20.47 35.77
C GLY A 127 -69.43 20.37 35.84
N ILE A 128 -70.03 19.53 34.99
CA ILE A 128 -71.48 19.26 35.02
C ILE A 128 -71.89 18.66 36.36
N GLY A 129 -71.17 17.64 36.85
CA GLY A 129 -71.45 17.01 38.13
C GLY A 129 -71.44 18.00 39.29
N PHE A 130 -70.43 18.87 39.35
CA PHE A 130 -70.36 19.96 40.33
C PHE A 130 -71.58 20.89 40.24
N THR A 131 -71.93 21.36 39.04
CA THR A 131 -73.09 22.26 38.88
C THR A 131 -74.41 21.62 39.33
N ALA A 132 -74.63 20.33 39.02
CA ALA A 132 -75.82 19.61 39.43
C ALA A 132 -75.91 19.49 40.96
N ILE A 133 -74.78 19.18 41.62
CA ILE A 133 -74.70 19.11 43.09
C ILE A 133 -75.00 20.48 43.73
N THR A 134 -74.45 21.56 43.18
CA THR A 134 -74.71 22.92 43.67
C THR A 134 -76.19 23.31 43.55
N VAL A 135 -76.82 23.00 42.41
CA VAL A 135 -78.26 23.27 42.21
C VAL A 135 -79.13 22.46 43.18
N LEU A 136 -78.83 21.17 43.36
CA LEU A 136 -79.56 20.31 44.31
C LEU A 136 -79.45 20.82 45.74
N MET A 137 -78.25 21.23 46.19
CA MET A 137 -78.08 21.84 47.51
C MET A 137 -78.90 23.12 47.67
N GLY A 138 -78.93 23.99 46.65
CA GLY A 138 -79.73 25.21 46.66
C GLY A 138 -81.23 24.93 46.79
N LEU A 139 -81.74 23.94 46.05
CA LEU A 139 -83.15 23.53 46.13
C LEU A 139 -83.51 22.92 47.49
N ILE A 140 -82.65 22.05 48.06
CA ILE A 140 -82.86 21.48 49.39
C ILE A 140 -82.89 22.59 50.46
N ASN A 141 -82.05 23.61 50.32
CA ASN A 141 -82.02 24.74 51.24
C ASN A 141 -83.23 25.68 51.10
N PHE A 142 -83.87 25.72 49.93
CA PHE A 142 -85.10 26.51 49.69
C PHE A 142 -86.38 25.81 50.19
N LEU A 143 -86.36 24.47 50.27
CA LEU A 143 -87.49 23.65 50.73
C LEU A 143 -87.50 23.41 52.26
N LYS A 144 -86.43 23.79 52.97
CA LYS A 144 -86.34 23.78 54.44
C LYS A 144 -86.73 25.14 55.01
#